data_AF-H3ZHT6-F1
#
_entry.id   AF-H3ZHT6-F1
#
_cell.length_a   1.000
_cell.length_b   1.000
_cell.length_c   1.000
_cell.angle_alpha   90.00
_cell.angle_beta   90.00
_cell.angle_gamma   90.00
#
_symmetry.space_group_name_H-M   'P 1'
#
loop_
_entity.id
_entity.type
_entity.pdbx_description
1 polymer ?
#
loop_
_entity_poly.entity_id
_entity_poly.type
_entity_poly.pdbx_seq_one_letter_code
_entity_poly.pdbx_strand_id
1 'polypeptide(L)'
;MSLSLPPLSLYIHIPWCIQKCPYCDFNSHAVKQGIPEQEYIAHLLADLDQDLPLVAGRQLSSIFIGGGTPSVFSAAGITQILDGVKQRLPVAADLEVTMEANPGTFEAERFAGYVAGGVTRFSIGVQSFQTQQLSALGRIHNAEEAKAAARLAATLPLQSFNLDLMHGLPGQTLAGALADLQQAIDLNPPHLSWYQLTIEPNTAFASRPPVLPEDELLWDIQQHGAELLAAAGYQQYETSAYSKAGHQCRHNLNYWRYGDYLGIGCGAHGKITLPSRNSILRTVKIKHPKGYMDLSRGYLDERTQVEPEDRPFEFFMNRFRLLEPCPISDFSALTGLPLSVISGPLAEAEHKQLLTLSPGHWQITAKGARYLNDLLTLFI
;
A
#
# COMPACT_ATOMS: atom_id res chain seq x y z
N MET A 1 21.03 10.35 19.38
CA MET A 1 20.64 11.54 18.60
C MET A 1 19.16 11.76 18.81
N SER A 2 18.61 12.96 18.58
CA SER A 2 17.17 13.20 18.74
C SER A 2 16.41 12.83 17.47
N LEU A 3 15.30 12.11 17.60
CA LEU A 3 14.37 11.86 16.50
C LEU A 3 13.84 13.17 15.90
N SER A 4 13.78 13.23 14.58
CA SER A 4 13.10 14.27 13.82
C SER A 4 11.71 13.81 13.42
N LEU A 5 10.76 14.73 13.28
CA LEU A 5 9.42 14.38 12.79
C LEU A 5 9.46 14.14 11.28
N PRO A 6 9.12 12.94 10.78
CA PRO A 6 8.94 12.73 9.35
C PRO A 6 7.63 13.36 8.86
N PRO A 7 7.29 13.26 7.56
CA PRO A 7 5.94 13.53 7.10
C PRO A 7 4.90 12.63 7.79
N LEU A 8 3.64 13.09 7.79
CA LEU A 8 2.51 12.37 8.37
C LEU A 8 1.48 12.03 7.29
N SER A 9 0.97 10.82 7.34
CA SER A 9 -0.14 10.33 6.52
C SER A 9 -1.25 9.72 7.38
N LEU A 10 -2.40 9.46 6.77
CA LEU A 10 -3.52 8.74 7.40
C LEU A 10 -3.91 7.53 6.55
N TYR A 11 -3.94 6.35 7.16
CA TYR A 11 -4.54 5.15 6.59
C TYR A 11 -5.93 4.94 7.20
N ILE A 12 -6.92 4.72 6.35
CA ILE A 12 -8.31 4.45 6.75
C ILE A 12 -8.67 3.06 6.22
N HIS A 13 -8.97 2.15 7.14
CA HIS A 13 -9.32 0.79 6.79
C HIS A 13 -10.84 0.62 6.67
N ILE A 14 -11.31 0.18 5.50
CA ILE A 14 -12.71 -0.21 5.26
C ILE A 14 -12.72 -1.73 5.02
N PRO A 15 -13.22 -2.54 5.98
CA PRO A 15 -12.98 -3.98 6.03
C PRO A 15 -13.93 -4.82 5.16
N TRP A 16 -14.84 -4.21 4.41
CA TRP A 16 -15.88 -4.97 3.70
C TRP A 16 -15.53 -5.21 2.24
N CYS A 17 -15.81 -6.43 1.75
CA CYS A 17 -15.81 -6.79 0.34
C CYS A 17 -17.14 -7.42 -0.04
N ILE A 18 -17.56 -7.28 -1.29
CA ILE A 18 -18.69 -8.07 -1.83
C ILE A 18 -18.37 -9.57 -1.73
N GLN A 19 -17.17 -9.95 -2.16
CA GLN A 19 -16.65 -11.30 -2.09
C GLN A 19 -15.18 -11.26 -1.66
N LYS A 20 -14.80 -12.14 -0.72
CA LYS A 20 -13.39 -12.31 -0.35
C LYS A 20 -12.71 -13.21 -1.37
N CYS A 21 -11.69 -12.68 -2.05
CA CYS A 21 -10.89 -13.47 -2.99
C CYS A 21 -10.11 -14.57 -2.24
N PRO A 22 -9.90 -15.76 -2.84
CA PRO A 22 -9.32 -16.91 -2.17
C PRO A 22 -7.84 -16.75 -1.81
N TYR A 23 -7.13 -15.82 -2.45
CA TYR A 23 -5.74 -15.44 -2.16
C TYR A 23 -5.60 -14.27 -1.16
N CYS A 24 -6.70 -13.57 -0.83
CA CYS A 24 -6.62 -12.30 -0.12
C CYS A 24 -6.37 -12.52 1.37
N ASP A 25 -5.18 -12.13 1.82
CA ASP A 25 -4.76 -12.12 3.24
C ASP A 25 -5.37 -10.95 4.02
N PHE A 26 -5.71 -9.85 3.35
CA PHE A 26 -6.12 -8.62 4.03
C PHE A 26 -7.30 -8.85 4.99
N ASN A 27 -7.32 -8.02 6.04
CA ASN A 27 -8.40 -7.98 7.03
C ASN A 27 -9.72 -7.54 6.38
N SER A 28 -10.41 -8.51 5.79
CA SER A 28 -11.57 -8.27 4.94
C SER A 28 -12.67 -9.27 5.26
N HIS A 29 -13.91 -8.77 5.20
CA HIS A 29 -15.12 -9.47 5.59
C HIS A 29 -16.14 -9.37 4.45
N ALA A 30 -16.62 -10.51 3.99
CA ALA A 30 -17.69 -10.55 3.01
C ALA A 30 -18.97 -9.91 3.57
N VAL A 31 -19.63 -9.06 2.80
CA VAL A 31 -20.91 -8.44 3.17
C VAL A 31 -21.98 -9.54 3.24
N LYS A 32 -22.54 -9.76 4.44
CA LYS A 32 -23.61 -10.77 4.67
C LYS A 32 -25.00 -10.16 4.88
N GLN A 33 -25.09 -9.04 5.60
CA GLN A 33 -26.35 -8.44 6.04
C GLN A 33 -26.36 -6.92 5.81
N GLY A 34 -25.75 -6.47 4.70
CA GLY A 34 -25.49 -5.06 4.44
C GLY A 34 -24.27 -4.54 5.21
N ILE A 35 -23.98 -3.25 5.03
CA ILE A 35 -22.87 -2.54 5.64
C ILE A 35 -23.44 -1.49 6.60
N PRO A 36 -23.05 -1.48 7.88
CA PRO A 36 -23.44 -0.44 8.82
C PRO A 36 -22.62 0.84 8.57
N GLU A 37 -22.78 1.42 7.38
CA GLU A 37 -21.89 2.47 6.85
C GLU A 37 -21.81 3.68 7.80
N GLN A 38 -22.95 4.24 8.20
CA GLN A 38 -23.00 5.43 9.04
C GLN A 38 -22.46 5.20 10.46
N GLU A 39 -22.77 4.04 11.04
CA GLU A 39 -22.21 3.64 12.34
C GLU A 39 -20.68 3.51 12.24
N TYR A 40 -20.17 2.84 11.20
CA TYR A 40 -18.74 2.69 11.03
C TYR A 40 -18.02 4.02 10.81
N ILE A 41 -18.60 4.94 10.02
CA ILE A 41 -18.05 6.30 9.84
C ILE A 41 -17.94 7.01 11.20
N ALA A 42 -18.96 6.91 12.05
CA ALA A 42 -18.90 7.49 13.39
C ALA A 42 -17.76 6.89 14.22
N HIS A 43 -17.56 5.56 14.17
CA HIS A 43 -16.44 4.92 14.85
C HIS A 43 -15.07 5.29 14.26
N LEU A 44 -14.94 5.46 12.94
CA LEU A 44 -13.69 5.93 12.32
C LEU A 44 -13.29 7.32 12.82
N LEU A 45 -14.25 8.24 12.88
CA LEU A 45 -14.00 9.61 13.32
C LEU A 45 -13.72 9.69 14.83
N ALA A 46 -14.41 8.89 15.64
CA ALA A 46 -14.14 8.79 17.07
C ALA A 46 -12.79 8.10 17.37
N ASP A 47 -12.37 7.13 16.54
CA ASP A 47 -11.03 6.54 16.62
C ASP A 47 -9.96 7.56 16.29
N LEU A 48 -10.15 8.36 15.24
CA LEU A 48 -9.26 9.47 14.93
C LEU A 48 -9.16 10.46 16.09
N ASP A 49 -10.28 10.83 16.72
CA ASP A 49 -10.32 11.72 17.89
C ASP A 49 -9.45 11.21 19.05
N GLN A 50 -9.38 9.88 19.27
CA GLN A 50 -8.52 9.27 20.29
C GLN A 50 -7.03 9.36 19.95
N ASP A 51 -6.68 9.36 18.66
CA ASP A 51 -5.30 9.41 18.20
C ASP A 51 -4.76 10.83 17.97
N LEU A 52 -5.60 11.87 17.91
CA LEU A 52 -5.18 13.27 17.71
C LEU A 52 -4.06 13.73 18.66
N PRO A 53 -4.05 13.38 19.97
CA PRO A 53 -2.98 13.76 20.88
C PRO A 53 -1.60 13.23 20.48
N LEU A 54 -1.51 12.17 19.67
CA LEU A 54 -0.25 11.60 19.19
C LEU A 54 0.41 12.44 18.09
N VAL A 55 -0.37 13.27 17.39
CA VAL A 55 0.10 14.03 16.21
C VAL A 55 0.00 15.54 16.35
N ALA A 56 -0.55 16.06 17.45
CA ALA A 56 -0.44 17.44 17.93
C ALA A 56 -0.33 18.54 16.85
N GLY A 57 -1.34 18.64 15.97
CA GLY A 57 -1.42 19.72 14.96
C GLY A 57 -0.50 19.56 13.74
N ARG A 58 0.15 18.40 13.57
CA ARG A 58 0.88 18.07 12.34
C ARG A 58 -0.07 17.99 11.15
N GLN A 59 0.43 18.44 10.00
CA GLN A 59 -0.30 18.44 8.74
C GLN A 59 -0.24 17.07 8.06
N LEU A 60 -1.37 16.59 7.55
CA LEU A 60 -1.44 15.40 6.71
C LEU A 60 -0.97 15.71 5.28
N SER A 61 -0.07 14.88 4.77
CA SER A 61 0.44 14.96 3.40
C SER A 61 -0.25 14.00 2.43
N SER A 62 -0.85 12.92 2.94
CA SER A 62 -1.69 12.00 2.17
C SER A 62 -2.67 11.22 3.03
N ILE A 63 -3.75 10.76 2.41
CA ILE A 63 -4.72 9.81 2.96
C ILE A 63 -4.77 8.59 2.03
N PHE A 64 -4.77 7.39 2.58
CA PHE A 64 -5.03 6.16 1.82
C PHE A 64 -6.20 5.41 2.44
N ILE A 65 -7.24 5.19 1.65
CA ILE A 65 -8.43 4.44 2.03
C ILE A 65 -8.32 3.08 1.35
N GLY A 66 -8.18 2.02 2.14
CA GLY A 66 -7.97 0.66 1.65
C GLY A 66 -8.61 -0.40 2.53
N GLY A 67 -8.21 -1.66 2.36
CA GLY A 67 -8.54 -2.76 3.25
C GLY A 67 -9.26 -3.90 2.55
N GLY A 68 -10.59 -3.96 2.71
CA GLY A 68 -11.43 -4.82 1.91
C GLY A 68 -11.63 -4.22 0.51
N THR A 69 -12.68 -3.44 0.34
CA THR A 69 -12.94 -2.68 -0.89
C THR A 69 -13.64 -1.38 -0.51
N PRO A 70 -12.94 -0.27 -0.34
CA PRO A 70 -13.53 1.03 0.02
C PRO A 70 -14.70 1.46 -0.88
N SER A 71 -14.66 1.13 -2.18
CA SER A 71 -15.71 1.48 -3.15
C SER A 71 -17.08 0.85 -2.90
N VAL A 72 -17.22 -0.01 -1.88
CA VAL A 72 -18.53 -0.50 -1.39
C VAL A 72 -19.30 0.58 -0.63
N PHE A 73 -18.61 1.53 0.03
CA PHE A 73 -19.23 2.66 0.70
C PHE A 73 -19.85 3.62 -0.32
N SER A 74 -20.83 4.41 0.09
CA SER A 74 -21.39 5.46 -0.76
C SER A 74 -20.42 6.63 -0.96
N ALA A 75 -20.55 7.38 -2.06
CA ALA A 75 -19.78 8.60 -2.28
C ALA A 75 -20.01 9.65 -1.18
N ALA A 76 -21.24 9.74 -0.67
CA ALA A 76 -21.58 10.60 0.46
C ALA A 76 -20.85 10.17 1.74
N GLY A 77 -20.77 8.87 2.00
CA GLY A 77 -20.03 8.33 3.14
C GLY A 77 -18.53 8.62 3.07
N ILE A 78 -17.90 8.44 1.91
CA ILE A 78 -16.49 8.82 1.70
C ILE A 78 -16.28 10.32 1.90
N THR A 79 -17.18 11.16 1.38
CA THR A 79 -17.15 12.62 1.58
C THR A 79 -17.22 12.96 3.07
N GLN A 80 -18.15 12.34 3.80
CA GLN A 80 -18.31 12.54 5.25
C GLN A 80 -17.07 12.14 6.04
N ILE A 81 -16.40 11.04 5.68
CA ILE A 81 -15.11 10.64 6.28
C ILE A 81 -14.07 11.73 6.03
N LEU A 82 -13.85 12.13 4.77
CA LEU A 82 -12.81 13.07 4.39
C LEU A 82 -13.03 14.46 5.00
N ASP A 83 -14.26 14.94 5.03
CA ASP A 83 -14.62 16.20 5.68
C ASP A 83 -14.44 16.10 7.20
N GLY A 84 -14.83 14.97 7.79
CA GLY A 84 -14.59 14.70 9.21
C GLY A 84 -13.10 14.69 9.58
N VAL A 85 -12.23 14.17 8.72
CA VAL A 85 -10.76 14.24 8.88
C VAL A 85 -10.26 15.69 8.79
N LYS A 86 -10.68 16.44 7.75
CA LYS A 86 -10.26 17.85 7.54
C LYS A 86 -10.69 18.78 8.68
N GLN A 87 -11.78 18.46 9.37
CA GLN A 87 -12.23 19.21 10.55
C GLN A 87 -11.33 18.97 11.79
N ARG A 88 -10.61 17.85 11.83
CA ARG A 88 -9.80 17.42 12.98
C ARG A 88 -8.31 17.66 12.81
N LEU A 89 -7.81 17.58 11.58
CA LEU A 89 -6.39 17.71 11.27
C LEU A 89 -6.15 18.71 10.14
N PRO A 90 -5.08 19.53 10.22
CA PRO A 90 -4.64 20.31 9.08
C PRO A 90 -4.22 19.36 7.96
N VAL A 91 -4.58 19.71 6.72
CA VAL A 91 -4.20 18.96 5.52
C VAL A 91 -3.37 19.84 4.60
N ALA A 92 -2.46 19.22 3.83
CA ALA A 92 -1.69 19.91 2.81
C ALA A 92 -2.63 20.44 1.70
N ALA A 93 -2.27 21.58 1.10
CA ALA A 93 -3.06 22.16 0.00
C ALA A 93 -3.13 21.22 -1.22
N ASP A 94 -2.08 20.42 -1.40
CA ASP A 94 -1.91 19.44 -2.46
C ASP A 94 -2.11 17.99 -1.95
N LEU A 95 -2.94 17.79 -0.90
CA LEU A 95 -3.20 16.49 -0.30
C LEU A 95 -3.52 15.42 -1.37
N GLU A 96 -2.79 14.30 -1.35
CA GLU A 96 -3.17 13.11 -2.12
C GLU A 96 -4.14 12.26 -1.30
N VAL A 97 -5.31 11.98 -1.85
CA VAL A 97 -6.29 11.04 -1.29
C VAL A 97 -6.41 9.87 -2.25
N THR A 98 -5.77 8.75 -1.88
CA THR A 98 -5.83 7.50 -2.63
C THR A 98 -6.96 6.62 -2.09
N MET A 99 -7.77 6.06 -2.98
CA MET A 99 -8.79 5.08 -2.62
C MET A 99 -8.70 3.83 -3.49
N GLU A 100 -8.72 2.66 -2.84
CA GLU A 100 -8.86 1.38 -3.53
C GLU A 100 -10.29 1.19 -4.05
N ALA A 101 -10.41 0.64 -5.26
CA ALA A 101 -11.69 0.38 -5.91
C ALA A 101 -11.68 -0.94 -6.69
N ASN A 102 -12.84 -1.60 -6.76
CA ASN A 102 -13.06 -2.67 -7.72
C ASN A 102 -13.58 -2.08 -9.05
N PRO A 103 -13.24 -2.70 -10.19
CA PRO A 103 -13.68 -2.23 -11.50
C PRO A 103 -15.12 -2.62 -11.88
N GLY A 104 -15.90 -3.21 -10.96
CA GLY A 104 -17.28 -3.59 -11.23
C GLY A 104 -18.13 -2.39 -11.66
N THR A 105 -19.09 -2.62 -12.56
CA THR A 105 -19.92 -1.55 -13.16
C THR A 105 -20.54 -0.64 -12.10
N PHE A 106 -21.10 -1.22 -11.04
CA PHE A 106 -21.79 -0.49 -9.97
C PHE A 106 -20.85 0.41 -9.15
N GLU A 107 -19.64 -0.04 -8.88
CA GLU A 107 -18.63 0.75 -8.18
C GLU A 107 -18.06 1.86 -9.07
N ALA A 108 -17.87 1.58 -10.37
CA ALA A 108 -17.35 2.54 -11.34
C ALA A 108 -18.30 3.74 -11.54
N GLU A 109 -19.61 3.52 -11.53
CA GLU A 109 -20.63 4.61 -11.60
C GLU A 109 -20.47 5.64 -10.47
N ARG A 110 -19.85 5.27 -9.35
CA ARG A 110 -19.63 6.14 -8.19
C ARG A 110 -18.33 6.94 -8.27
N PHE A 111 -17.43 6.66 -9.21
CA PHE A 111 -16.10 7.30 -9.28
C PHE A 111 -16.19 8.82 -9.32
N ALA A 112 -17.08 9.38 -10.13
CA ALA A 112 -17.30 10.82 -10.19
C ALA A 112 -17.73 11.41 -8.83
N GLY A 113 -18.56 10.67 -8.08
CA GLY A 113 -18.99 11.06 -6.73
C GLY A 113 -17.83 11.04 -5.72
N TYR A 114 -16.96 10.02 -5.78
CA TYR A 114 -15.77 9.98 -4.91
C TYR A 114 -14.79 11.12 -5.22
N VAL A 115 -14.59 11.44 -6.50
CA VAL A 115 -13.76 12.57 -6.92
C VAL A 115 -14.34 13.89 -6.42
N ALA A 116 -15.65 14.09 -6.56
CA ALA A 116 -16.34 15.26 -6.00
C ALA A 116 -16.22 15.33 -4.46
N GLY A 117 -16.16 14.19 -3.78
CA GLY A 117 -15.92 14.07 -2.33
C GLY A 117 -14.47 14.34 -1.91
N GLY A 118 -13.54 14.49 -2.85
CA GLY A 118 -12.13 14.82 -2.60
C GLY A 118 -11.15 13.67 -2.76
N VAL A 119 -11.55 12.54 -3.34
CA VAL A 119 -10.58 11.51 -3.80
C VAL A 119 -9.81 12.04 -5.00
N THR A 120 -8.49 12.03 -4.93
CA THR A 120 -7.63 12.56 -6.00
C THR A 120 -6.90 11.46 -6.77
N ARG A 121 -6.93 10.22 -6.26
CA ARG A 121 -6.27 9.06 -6.86
C ARG A 121 -7.04 7.76 -6.61
N PHE A 122 -7.14 6.91 -7.63
CA PHE A 122 -7.66 5.54 -7.47
C PHE A 122 -6.55 4.49 -7.57
N SER A 123 -6.73 3.38 -6.85
CA SER A 123 -6.06 2.09 -7.11
C SER A 123 -7.11 1.06 -7.50
N ILE A 124 -7.11 0.61 -8.75
CA ILE A 124 -8.17 -0.25 -9.29
C ILE A 124 -7.67 -1.69 -9.37
N GLY A 125 -8.30 -2.58 -8.59
CA GLY A 125 -7.97 -4.00 -8.49
C GLY A 125 -8.37 -4.82 -9.73
N VAL A 126 -7.62 -4.74 -10.82
CA VAL A 126 -7.93 -5.46 -12.07
C VAL A 126 -7.50 -6.92 -12.01
N GLN A 127 -6.28 -7.16 -11.55
CA GLN A 127 -5.56 -8.44 -11.44
C GLN A 127 -5.25 -9.11 -12.78
N SER A 128 -6.22 -9.26 -13.68
CA SER A 128 -6.04 -9.82 -15.02
C SER A 128 -7.15 -9.34 -15.96
N PHE A 129 -6.88 -9.33 -17.27
CA PHE A 129 -7.87 -9.13 -18.33
C PHE A 129 -8.32 -10.45 -18.98
N GLN A 130 -7.89 -11.59 -18.44
CA GLN A 130 -8.25 -12.92 -18.93
C GLN A 130 -9.34 -13.56 -18.06
N THR A 131 -10.44 -13.96 -18.68
CA THR A 131 -11.60 -14.57 -18.00
C THR A 131 -11.23 -15.79 -17.15
N GLN A 132 -10.35 -16.66 -17.66
CA GLN A 132 -9.93 -17.85 -16.93
C GLN A 132 -9.18 -17.48 -15.63
N GLN A 133 -8.32 -16.46 -15.70
CA GLN A 133 -7.53 -16.01 -14.56
C GLN A 133 -8.38 -15.29 -13.51
N LEU A 134 -9.30 -14.43 -13.96
CA LEU A 134 -10.28 -13.79 -13.08
C LEU A 134 -11.14 -14.81 -12.33
N SER A 135 -11.59 -15.87 -13.03
CA SER A 135 -12.34 -16.97 -12.43
C SER A 135 -11.51 -17.73 -11.38
N ALA A 136 -10.25 -18.07 -11.70
CA ALA A 136 -9.34 -18.72 -10.76
C ALA A 136 -9.09 -17.87 -9.51
N LEU A 137 -8.99 -16.55 -9.68
CA LEU A 137 -8.82 -15.57 -8.60
C LEU A 137 -10.12 -15.24 -7.85
N GLY A 138 -11.24 -15.87 -8.19
CA GLY A 138 -12.54 -15.58 -7.57
C GLY A 138 -12.97 -14.12 -7.72
N ARG A 139 -12.55 -13.45 -8.80
CA ARG A 139 -12.96 -12.09 -9.13
C ARG A 139 -14.38 -12.10 -9.70
N ILE A 140 -15.17 -11.12 -9.30
CA ILE A 140 -16.58 -10.99 -9.70
C ILE A 140 -16.79 -10.04 -10.88
N HIS A 141 -15.74 -9.32 -11.27
CA HIS A 141 -15.72 -8.45 -12.46
C HIS A 141 -15.20 -9.21 -13.68
N ASN A 142 -15.50 -8.71 -14.88
CA ASN A 142 -14.93 -9.21 -16.13
C ASN A 142 -13.95 -8.20 -16.78
N ALA A 143 -13.27 -8.64 -17.85
CA ALA A 143 -12.25 -7.85 -18.53
C ALA A 143 -12.78 -6.54 -19.14
N GLU A 144 -14.01 -6.54 -19.66
CA GLU A 144 -14.61 -5.34 -20.26
C GLU A 144 -14.99 -4.31 -19.19
N GLU A 145 -15.47 -4.76 -18.02
CA GLU A 145 -15.68 -3.89 -16.87
C GLU A 145 -14.36 -3.26 -16.39
N ALA A 146 -13.28 -4.04 -16.31
CA ALA A 146 -11.94 -3.53 -16.00
C ALA A 146 -11.46 -2.45 -16.98
N LYS A 147 -11.61 -2.70 -18.29
CA LYS A 147 -11.27 -1.72 -19.33
C LYS A 147 -12.15 -0.49 -19.24
N ALA A 148 -13.45 -0.65 -19.00
CA ALA A 148 -14.39 0.46 -18.87
C ALA A 148 -14.08 1.33 -17.66
N ALA A 149 -13.80 0.73 -16.50
CA ALA A 149 -13.41 1.44 -15.29
C ALA A 149 -12.09 2.21 -15.47
N ALA A 150 -11.09 1.63 -16.14
CA ALA A 150 -9.84 2.31 -16.46
C ALA A 150 -10.05 3.51 -17.40
N ARG A 151 -10.85 3.33 -18.47
CA ARG A 151 -11.20 4.43 -19.39
C ARG A 151 -11.96 5.54 -18.66
N LEU A 152 -12.89 5.18 -17.77
CA LEU A 152 -13.61 6.15 -16.95
C LEU A 152 -12.67 6.91 -16.01
N ALA A 153 -11.77 6.22 -15.30
CA ALA A 153 -10.79 6.87 -14.44
C ALA A 153 -9.94 7.89 -15.22
N ALA A 154 -9.57 7.57 -16.46
CA ALA A 154 -8.81 8.46 -17.33
C ALA A 154 -9.56 9.73 -17.77
N THR A 155 -10.90 9.76 -17.73
CA THR A 155 -11.70 10.96 -18.07
C THR A 155 -12.01 11.84 -16.87
N LEU A 156 -11.78 11.36 -15.65
CA LEU A 156 -12.04 12.10 -14.42
C LEU A 156 -10.89 13.05 -14.09
N PRO A 157 -11.16 14.17 -13.37
CA PRO A 157 -10.14 15.14 -12.98
C PRO A 157 -9.30 14.64 -11.78
N LEU A 158 -8.70 13.46 -11.93
CA LEU A 158 -7.80 12.85 -10.95
C LEU A 158 -6.38 13.42 -11.09
N GLN A 159 -5.63 13.45 -9.98
CA GLN A 159 -4.18 13.68 -10.03
C GLN A 159 -3.44 12.47 -10.61
N SER A 160 -3.94 11.26 -10.33
CA SER A 160 -3.38 10.00 -10.83
C SER A 160 -4.39 8.86 -10.72
N PHE A 161 -4.14 7.73 -11.38
CA PHE A 161 -4.80 6.47 -11.08
C PHE A 161 -3.88 5.29 -11.35
N ASN A 162 -4.18 4.17 -10.71
CA ASN A 162 -3.41 2.95 -10.78
C ASN A 162 -4.29 1.77 -11.22
N LEU A 163 -3.71 0.85 -11.98
CA LEU A 163 -4.27 -0.49 -12.19
C LEU A 163 -3.36 -1.52 -11.49
N ASP A 164 -3.95 -2.33 -10.61
CA ASP A 164 -3.26 -3.45 -9.96
C ASP A 164 -3.39 -4.69 -10.84
N LEU A 165 -2.26 -5.32 -11.18
CA LEU A 165 -2.16 -6.54 -11.97
C LEU A 165 -1.34 -7.61 -11.24
N MET A 166 -1.75 -8.86 -11.44
CA MET A 166 -1.04 -10.02 -10.91
C MET A 166 -0.44 -10.86 -12.04
N HIS A 167 0.74 -11.41 -11.80
CA HIS A 167 1.34 -12.46 -12.62
C HIS A 167 1.67 -13.70 -11.77
N GLY A 168 2.07 -14.79 -12.43
CA GLY A 168 2.27 -16.08 -11.75
C GLY A 168 0.96 -16.75 -11.36
N LEU A 169 -0.12 -16.50 -12.10
CA LEU A 169 -1.44 -17.04 -11.82
C LEU A 169 -1.56 -18.53 -12.20
N PRO A 170 -2.49 -19.30 -11.59
CA PRO A 170 -2.67 -20.71 -11.90
C PRO A 170 -2.90 -20.97 -13.40
N GLY A 171 -2.02 -21.77 -14.02
CA GLY A 171 -2.07 -22.07 -15.45
C GLY A 171 -1.77 -20.88 -16.38
N GLN A 172 -1.22 -19.77 -15.85
CA GLN A 172 -0.82 -18.63 -16.67
C GLN A 172 0.44 -18.94 -17.48
N THR A 173 0.39 -18.67 -18.77
CA THR A 173 1.54 -18.79 -19.68
C THR A 173 2.29 -17.45 -19.76
N LEU A 174 3.53 -17.47 -20.26
CA LEU A 174 4.29 -16.25 -20.55
C LEU A 174 3.50 -15.30 -21.44
N ALA A 175 2.96 -15.81 -22.56
CA ALA A 175 2.15 -15.02 -23.49
C ALA A 175 0.90 -14.44 -22.81
N GLY A 176 0.24 -15.19 -21.93
CA GLY A 176 -0.90 -14.71 -21.16
C GLY A 176 -0.54 -13.58 -20.20
N ALA A 177 0.55 -13.73 -19.44
CA ALA A 177 1.00 -12.70 -18.50
C ALA A 177 1.39 -11.40 -19.22
N LEU A 178 2.12 -11.51 -20.34
CA LEU A 178 2.49 -10.35 -21.15
C LEU A 178 1.28 -9.70 -21.85
N ALA A 179 0.26 -10.48 -22.24
CA ALA A 179 -0.98 -9.95 -22.79
C ALA A 179 -1.77 -9.13 -21.76
N ASP A 180 -1.85 -9.58 -20.50
CA ASP A 180 -2.46 -8.80 -19.42
C ASP A 180 -1.73 -7.46 -19.21
N LEU A 181 -0.40 -7.50 -19.19
CA LEU A 181 0.44 -6.32 -19.01
C LEU A 181 0.34 -5.35 -20.19
N GLN A 182 0.39 -5.86 -21.43
CA GLN A 182 0.21 -5.06 -22.64
C GLN A 182 -1.17 -4.39 -22.65
N GLN A 183 -2.23 -5.12 -22.29
CA GLN A 183 -3.57 -4.54 -22.21
C GLN A 183 -3.65 -3.41 -21.19
N ALA A 184 -2.97 -3.52 -20.04
CA ALA A 184 -2.88 -2.44 -19.07
C ALA A 184 -2.13 -1.23 -19.63
N ILE A 185 -1.02 -1.45 -20.32
CA ILE A 185 -0.21 -0.41 -20.99
C ILE A 185 -1.05 0.33 -22.04
N ASP A 186 -1.86 -0.38 -22.83
CA ASP A 186 -2.74 0.20 -23.85
C ASP A 186 -3.84 1.09 -23.25
N LEU A 187 -4.27 0.80 -22.01
CA LEU A 187 -5.18 1.67 -21.24
C LEU A 187 -4.46 2.90 -20.67
N ASN A 188 -3.13 2.92 -20.76
CA ASN A 188 -2.25 4.06 -20.51
C ASN A 188 -2.38 4.72 -19.11
N PRO A 189 -2.56 3.97 -18.01
CA PRO A 189 -2.62 4.57 -16.68
C PRO A 189 -1.34 5.34 -16.33
N PRO A 190 -1.39 6.34 -15.43
CA PRO A 190 -0.17 6.98 -14.94
C PRO A 190 0.68 6.08 -14.05
N HIS A 191 0.07 5.05 -13.44
CA HIS A 191 0.70 4.14 -12.49
C HIS A 191 0.20 2.70 -12.67
N LEU A 192 1.06 1.72 -12.41
CA LEU A 192 0.77 0.29 -12.42
C LEU A 192 1.37 -0.36 -11.17
N SER A 193 0.59 -1.15 -10.45
CA SER A 193 1.13 -2.15 -9.53
C SER A 193 1.14 -3.47 -10.27
N TRP A 194 2.30 -4.10 -10.38
CA TRP A 194 2.46 -5.37 -11.06
C TRP A 194 3.29 -6.31 -10.19
N TYR A 195 2.65 -7.36 -9.68
CA TYR A 195 3.22 -8.22 -8.65
C TYR A 195 2.85 -9.68 -8.85
N GLN A 196 3.69 -10.55 -8.29
CA GLN A 196 3.48 -11.98 -8.34
C GLN A 196 2.40 -12.40 -7.33
N LEU A 197 1.52 -13.33 -7.71
CA LEU A 197 0.66 -14.03 -6.77
C LEU A 197 1.52 -14.78 -5.74
N THR A 198 1.41 -14.38 -4.48
CA THR A 198 2.03 -15.06 -3.33
C THR A 198 0.94 -15.75 -2.52
N ILE A 199 1.19 -16.99 -2.08
CA ILE A 199 0.23 -17.74 -1.27
C ILE A 199 0.49 -17.44 0.20
N GLU A 200 -0.32 -16.53 0.75
CA GLU A 200 -0.19 -16.11 2.14
C GLU A 200 -0.83 -17.11 3.10
N PRO A 201 -0.24 -17.33 4.29
CA PRO A 201 -0.87 -18.11 5.36
C PRO A 201 -2.29 -17.61 5.68
N ASN A 202 -3.16 -18.50 6.16
CA ASN A 202 -4.55 -18.18 6.53
C ASN A 202 -5.49 -17.79 5.39
N THR A 203 -5.11 -18.08 4.13
CA THR A 203 -5.97 -17.89 2.96
C THR A 203 -6.64 -19.20 2.52
N ALA A 204 -7.67 -19.09 1.67
CA ALA A 204 -8.30 -20.28 1.08
C ALA A 204 -7.32 -21.02 0.14
N PHE A 205 -6.47 -20.27 -0.57
CA PHE A 205 -5.37 -20.86 -1.35
C PHE A 205 -4.32 -21.52 -0.46
N ALA A 206 -3.96 -21.00 0.71
CA ALA A 206 -3.07 -21.74 1.62
C ALA A 206 -3.67 -23.08 2.07
N SER A 207 -4.99 -23.11 2.29
CA SER A 207 -5.71 -24.31 2.70
C SER A 207 -5.91 -25.32 1.56
N ARG A 208 -5.98 -24.83 0.31
CA ARG A 208 -6.13 -25.62 -0.92
C ARG A 208 -5.26 -25.00 -2.01
N PRO A 209 -3.95 -25.27 -2.00
CA PRO A 209 -3.00 -24.61 -2.88
C PRO A 209 -3.30 -24.92 -4.35
N PRO A 210 -3.41 -23.89 -5.21
CA PRO A 210 -3.41 -24.10 -6.65
C PRO A 210 -2.00 -24.48 -7.13
N VAL A 211 -1.90 -25.08 -8.31
CA VAL A 211 -0.62 -25.25 -9.00
C VAL A 211 -0.22 -23.91 -9.61
N LEU A 212 0.93 -23.38 -9.18
CA LEU A 212 1.50 -22.15 -9.71
C LEU A 212 2.55 -22.46 -10.80
N PRO A 213 2.84 -21.50 -11.69
CA PRO A 213 3.97 -21.60 -12.63
C PRO A 213 5.30 -21.91 -11.93
N GLU A 214 6.17 -22.66 -12.61
CA GLU A 214 7.52 -22.96 -12.13
C GLU A 214 8.42 -21.71 -12.16
N ASP A 215 9.49 -21.71 -11.36
CA ASP A 215 10.39 -20.56 -11.18
C ASP A 215 11.00 -20.04 -12.48
N GLU A 216 11.33 -20.93 -13.43
CA GLU A 216 11.87 -20.54 -14.75
C GLU A 216 10.85 -19.70 -15.54
N LEU A 217 9.57 -20.12 -15.54
CA LEU A 217 8.50 -19.38 -16.21
C LEU A 217 8.19 -18.05 -15.50
N LEU A 218 8.21 -18.02 -14.16
CA LEU A 218 8.03 -16.79 -13.39
C LEU A 218 9.13 -15.78 -13.67
N TRP A 219 10.37 -16.26 -13.77
CA TRP A 219 11.53 -15.45 -14.12
C TRP A 219 11.42 -14.86 -15.53
N ASP A 220 11.02 -15.67 -16.50
CA ASP A 220 10.78 -15.19 -17.87
C ASP A 220 9.68 -14.14 -17.92
N ILE A 221 8.57 -14.35 -17.20
CA ILE A 221 7.48 -13.36 -17.10
C ILE A 221 8.00 -12.04 -16.54
N GLN A 222 8.75 -12.10 -15.44
CA GLN A 222 9.27 -10.91 -14.77
C GLN A 222 10.24 -10.12 -15.67
N GLN A 223 11.19 -10.80 -16.32
CA GLN A 223 12.16 -10.13 -17.21
C GLN A 223 11.46 -9.45 -18.38
N HIS A 224 10.68 -10.19 -19.16
CA HIS A 224 10.03 -9.66 -20.36
C HIS A 224 9.01 -8.57 -20.01
N GLY A 225 8.29 -8.70 -18.89
CA GLY A 225 7.34 -7.68 -18.47
C GLY A 225 8.02 -6.41 -17.94
N ALA A 226 9.17 -6.51 -17.26
CA ALA A 226 9.95 -5.34 -16.86
C ALA A 226 10.50 -4.57 -18.07
N GLU A 227 10.98 -5.28 -19.09
CA GLU A 227 11.40 -4.68 -20.37
C GLU A 227 10.22 -3.97 -21.07
N LEU A 228 9.05 -4.61 -21.08
CA LEU A 228 7.84 -4.06 -21.69
C LEU A 228 7.38 -2.78 -20.98
N LEU A 229 7.38 -2.77 -19.64
CA LEU A 229 7.05 -1.59 -18.83
C LEU A 229 8.03 -0.44 -19.06
N ALA A 230 9.32 -0.74 -19.08
CA ALA A 230 10.37 0.25 -19.34
C ALA A 230 10.23 0.85 -20.75
N ALA A 231 9.98 0.02 -21.77
CA ALA A 231 9.75 0.47 -23.15
C ALA A 231 8.49 1.35 -23.27
N ALA A 232 7.47 1.10 -22.46
CA ALA A 232 6.25 1.92 -22.37
C ALA A 232 6.41 3.19 -21.50
N GLY A 233 7.60 3.44 -20.94
CA GLY A 233 7.91 4.64 -20.17
C GLY A 233 7.54 4.58 -18.69
N TYR A 234 7.21 3.40 -18.15
CA TYR A 234 7.02 3.21 -16.72
C TYR A 234 8.35 2.93 -16.03
N GLN A 235 8.55 3.58 -14.89
CA GLN A 235 9.73 3.39 -14.04
C GLN A 235 9.32 2.64 -12.78
N GLN A 236 10.00 1.53 -12.50
CA GLN A 236 9.89 0.89 -11.20
C GLN A 236 10.49 1.80 -10.14
N TYR A 237 9.72 2.16 -9.12
CA TYR A 237 10.22 2.98 -8.00
C TYR A 237 10.23 2.22 -6.68
N GLU A 238 9.48 1.13 -6.60
CA GLU A 238 9.46 0.19 -5.47
C GLU A 238 9.24 -1.26 -5.98
N THR A 239 9.37 -2.25 -5.08
CA THR A 239 9.22 -3.69 -5.36
C THR A 239 8.13 -4.05 -6.37
N SER A 240 6.92 -3.52 -6.22
CA SER A 240 5.73 -3.91 -7.01
C SER A 240 5.11 -2.78 -7.81
N ALA A 241 5.57 -1.54 -7.67
CA ALA A 241 4.96 -0.40 -8.35
C ALA A 241 5.87 0.30 -9.36
N TYR A 242 5.20 0.63 -10.46
CA TYR A 242 5.73 1.27 -11.64
C TYR A 242 4.90 2.53 -11.91
N SER A 243 5.55 3.60 -12.35
CA SER A 243 4.85 4.84 -12.65
C SER A 243 5.54 5.63 -13.74
N LYS A 244 4.76 6.46 -14.43
CA LYS A 244 5.33 7.58 -15.16
C LYS A 244 5.88 8.60 -14.16
N ALA A 245 6.85 9.40 -14.59
CA ALA A 245 7.47 10.40 -13.73
C ALA A 245 6.42 11.32 -13.07
N GLY A 246 6.51 11.49 -11.75
CA GLY A 246 5.61 12.34 -10.97
C GLY A 246 4.30 11.68 -10.51
N HIS A 247 4.06 10.41 -10.87
CA HIS A 247 2.83 9.69 -10.51
C HIS A 247 3.03 8.61 -9.43
N GLN A 248 4.17 8.60 -8.74
CA GLN A 248 4.39 7.73 -7.58
C GLN A 248 3.32 7.96 -6.50
N CYS A 249 2.89 6.90 -5.79
CA CYS A 249 1.94 7.04 -4.70
C CYS A 249 2.60 7.73 -3.50
N ARG A 250 2.14 8.92 -3.11
CA ARG A 250 2.74 9.68 -2.00
C ARG A 250 2.55 8.98 -0.67
N HIS A 251 1.42 8.30 -0.47
CA HIS A 251 1.21 7.49 0.73
C HIS A 251 2.20 6.33 0.82
N ASN A 252 2.39 5.56 -0.26
CA ASN A 252 3.35 4.46 -0.27
C ASN A 252 4.79 4.99 -0.07
N LEU A 253 5.15 6.10 -0.71
CA LEU A 253 6.45 6.73 -0.51
C LEU A 253 6.65 7.18 0.95
N ASN A 254 5.65 7.74 1.62
CA ASN A 254 5.73 8.06 3.04
C ASN A 254 6.02 6.81 3.88
N TYR A 255 5.28 5.72 3.63
CA TYR A 255 5.49 4.44 4.31
C TYR A 255 6.91 3.90 4.08
N TRP A 256 7.36 3.83 2.82
CA TRP A 256 8.68 3.31 2.48
C TRP A 256 9.83 4.23 2.90
N ARG A 257 9.61 5.54 3.00
CA ARG A 257 10.58 6.50 3.55
C ARG A 257 10.65 6.51 5.07
N TYR A 258 10.05 5.50 5.72
CA TYR A 258 9.98 5.38 7.17
C TYR A 258 9.29 6.58 7.82
N GLY A 259 8.27 7.12 7.14
CA GLY A 259 7.44 8.21 7.64
C GLY A 259 6.44 7.77 8.70
N ASP A 260 5.71 8.73 9.24
CA ASP A 260 4.66 8.47 10.22
C ASP A 260 3.31 8.31 9.51
N TYR A 261 2.47 7.47 10.07
CA TYR A 261 1.08 7.33 9.63
C TYR A 261 0.18 6.96 10.81
N LEU A 262 -0.95 7.65 10.91
CA LEU A 262 -2.07 7.20 11.71
C LEU A 262 -2.81 6.09 10.97
N GLY A 263 -3.35 5.13 11.70
CA GLY A 263 -4.22 4.08 11.15
C GLY A 263 -5.50 4.03 11.94
N ILE A 264 -6.63 4.29 11.27
CA ILE A 264 -7.98 4.20 11.86
C ILE A 264 -8.81 3.14 11.14
N GLY A 265 -9.77 2.57 11.86
CA GLY A 265 -10.58 1.45 11.36
C GLY A 265 -10.04 0.11 11.84
N CYS A 266 -10.89 -0.90 11.79
CA CYS A 266 -10.59 -2.20 12.38
C CYS A 266 -9.38 -2.88 11.72
N GLY A 267 -8.41 -3.30 12.53
CA GLY A 267 -7.16 -3.89 12.06
C GLY A 267 -6.18 -2.90 11.41
N ALA A 268 -6.47 -1.60 11.43
CA ALA A 268 -5.52 -0.60 10.94
C ALA A 268 -4.27 -0.56 11.82
N HIS A 269 -3.11 -0.38 11.17
CA HIS A 269 -1.83 -0.20 11.83
C HIS A 269 -1.41 1.27 11.77
N GLY A 270 -0.67 1.72 12.79
CA GLY A 270 -0.05 3.05 12.81
C GLY A 270 1.43 2.97 13.18
N LYS A 271 2.18 3.99 12.77
CA LYS A 271 3.55 4.25 13.20
C LYS A 271 3.71 5.73 13.49
N ILE A 272 4.02 6.10 14.72
CA ILE A 272 4.12 7.50 15.15
C ILE A 272 5.42 7.77 15.90
N THR A 273 6.15 8.78 15.45
CA THR A 273 7.37 9.27 16.07
C THR A 273 7.05 10.29 17.16
N LEU A 274 7.61 10.11 18.36
CA LEU A 274 7.50 11.01 19.50
C LEU A 274 8.88 11.56 19.90
N PRO A 275 9.33 12.68 19.28
CA PRO A 275 10.66 13.26 19.54
C PRO A 275 10.93 13.59 21.00
N SER A 276 9.91 14.11 21.71
CA SER A 276 10.04 14.49 23.13
C SER A 276 10.36 13.31 24.06
N ARG A 277 10.09 12.09 23.60
CA ARG A 277 10.40 10.83 24.32
C ARG A 277 11.48 10.02 23.62
N ASN A 278 12.02 10.52 22.51
CA ASN A 278 12.92 9.80 21.63
C ASN A 278 12.43 8.36 21.28
N SER A 279 11.12 8.22 21.10
CA SER A 279 10.47 6.92 20.87
C SER A 279 9.65 6.89 19.58
N ILE A 280 9.49 5.68 19.04
CA ILE A 280 8.61 5.38 17.91
C ILE A 280 7.56 4.40 18.43
N LEU A 281 6.30 4.66 18.14
CA LEU A 281 5.18 3.82 18.55
C LEU A 281 4.59 3.09 17.34
N ARG A 282 4.27 1.82 17.51
CA ARG A 282 3.39 1.05 16.66
C ARG A 282 2.03 0.91 17.33
N THR A 283 0.96 1.05 16.57
CA THR A 283 -0.42 0.84 17.05
C THR A 283 -1.12 -0.15 16.16
N VAL A 284 -2.00 -0.96 16.74
CA VAL A 284 -2.86 -1.90 16.03
C VAL A 284 -4.28 -1.72 16.56
N LYS A 285 -5.23 -1.47 15.66
CA LYS A 285 -6.65 -1.39 16.02
C LYS A 285 -7.27 -2.79 16.09
N ILE A 286 -8.34 -2.94 16.86
CA ILE A 286 -9.08 -4.21 16.99
C ILE A 286 -9.44 -4.74 15.60
N LYS A 287 -9.02 -5.97 15.31
CA LYS A 287 -9.11 -6.55 13.95
C LYS A 287 -10.54 -6.75 13.46
N HIS A 288 -11.41 -7.32 14.29
CA HIS A 288 -12.76 -7.68 13.86
C HIS A 288 -13.74 -6.49 13.96
N PRO A 289 -14.54 -6.16 12.92
CA PRO A 289 -15.45 -5.02 12.91
C PRO A 289 -16.39 -4.96 14.12
N LYS A 290 -16.98 -6.10 14.49
CA LYS A 290 -17.85 -6.19 15.69
C LYS A 290 -17.14 -5.78 16.99
N GLY A 291 -15.87 -6.15 17.17
CA GLY A 291 -15.11 -5.79 18.36
C GLY A 291 -14.64 -4.33 18.32
N TYR A 292 -14.32 -3.82 17.12
CA TYR A 292 -13.94 -2.43 16.91
C TYR A 292 -15.11 -1.45 17.13
N MET A 293 -16.33 -1.85 16.78
CA MET A 293 -17.54 -1.04 17.00
C MET A 293 -18.19 -1.24 18.39
N ASP A 294 -17.57 -2.03 19.26
CA ASP A 294 -18.08 -2.23 20.63
C ASP A 294 -17.72 -1.03 21.53
N LEU A 295 -18.71 -0.20 21.85
CA LEU A 295 -18.55 0.99 22.69
C LEU A 295 -18.06 0.69 24.12
N SER A 296 -18.13 -0.56 24.59
CA SER A 296 -17.59 -0.95 25.89
C SER A 296 -16.06 -1.12 25.89
N ARG A 297 -15.43 -1.04 24.72
CA ARG A 297 -13.99 -1.22 24.51
C ARG A 297 -13.39 0.01 23.81
N GLY A 298 -12.10 0.24 24.01
CA GLY A 298 -11.34 1.17 23.17
C GLY A 298 -11.06 0.57 21.80
N TYR A 299 -10.66 1.40 20.82
CA TYR A 299 -10.35 0.93 19.46
C TYR A 299 -9.00 0.21 19.33
N LEU A 300 -8.09 0.46 20.27
CA LEU A 300 -6.73 -0.06 20.27
C LEU A 300 -6.69 -1.51 20.78
N ASP A 301 -6.06 -2.39 20.01
CA ASP A 301 -5.75 -3.77 20.40
C ASP A 301 -4.34 -3.83 21.02
N GLU A 302 -3.36 -3.26 20.33
CA GLU A 302 -1.97 -3.25 20.76
C GLU A 302 -1.32 -1.89 20.55
N ARG A 303 -0.44 -1.52 21.48
CA ARG A 303 0.46 -0.37 21.34
C ARG A 303 1.83 -0.76 21.87
N THR A 304 2.82 -0.67 21.01
CA THR A 304 4.18 -1.13 21.28
C THR A 304 5.17 -0.02 20.95
N GLN A 305 6.21 0.11 21.77
CA GLN A 305 7.34 0.97 21.43
C GLN A 305 8.33 0.17 20.57
N VAL A 306 8.87 0.77 19.51
CA VAL A 306 9.96 0.18 18.74
C VAL A 306 11.26 0.39 19.52
N GLU A 307 11.81 -0.70 20.03
CA GLU A 307 13.04 -0.68 20.81
C GLU A 307 14.23 -0.30 19.93
N PRO A 308 15.26 0.39 20.49
CA PRO A 308 16.41 0.86 19.73
C PRO A 308 17.07 -0.22 18.84
N GLU A 309 17.14 -1.46 19.30
CA GLU A 309 17.68 -2.61 18.57
C GLU A 309 16.88 -2.99 17.33
N ASP A 310 15.57 -2.76 17.30
CA ASP A 310 14.70 -3.14 16.17
C ASP A 310 14.65 -2.05 15.08
N ARG A 311 14.98 -0.80 15.43
CA ARG A 311 14.86 0.36 14.52
C ARG A 311 15.70 0.23 13.25
N PRO A 312 16.95 -0.30 13.27
CA PRO A 312 17.72 -0.52 12.05
C PRO A 312 16.99 -1.42 11.05
N PHE A 313 16.55 -2.59 11.51
CA PHE A 313 15.83 -3.53 10.66
C PHE A 313 14.56 -2.90 10.10
N GLU A 314 13.72 -2.28 10.94
CA GLU A 314 12.50 -1.63 10.46
C GLU A 314 12.80 -0.51 9.45
N PHE A 315 13.79 0.34 9.74
CA PHE A 315 14.15 1.45 8.85
C PHE A 315 14.57 0.94 7.47
N PHE A 316 15.45 -0.07 7.41
CA PHE A 316 15.94 -0.59 6.13
C PHE A 316 14.92 -1.47 5.42
N MET A 317 14.08 -2.21 6.15
CA MET A 317 12.93 -2.94 5.59
C MET A 317 12.00 -2.00 4.82
N ASN A 318 11.81 -0.78 5.33
CA ASN A 318 11.06 0.24 4.64
C ASN A 318 11.89 0.89 3.51
N ARG A 319 13.10 1.38 3.79
CA ARG A 319 13.86 2.21 2.84
C ARG A 319 14.38 1.47 1.63
N PHE A 320 14.86 0.24 1.76
CA PHE A 320 15.47 -0.51 0.66
C PHE A 320 14.47 -1.19 -0.27
N ARG A 321 13.16 -1.06 0.01
CA ARG A 321 12.11 -1.35 -0.99
C ARG A 321 12.01 -0.30 -2.08
N LEU A 322 12.53 0.91 -1.86
CA LEU A 322 12.63 1.93 -2.89
C LEU A 322 13.92 1.75 -3.70
N LEU A 323 13.83 2.00 -5.01
CA LEU A 323 15.00 1.97 -5.91
C LEU A 323 15.75 3.31 -5.98
N GLU A 324 15.26 4.33 -5.27
CA GLU A 324 15.92 5.62 -5.16
C GLU A 324 17.08 5.60 -4.14
N PRO A 325 18.01 6.57 -4.21
CA PRO A 325 19.04 6.77 -3.18
C PRO A 325 18.44 6.94 -1.78
N CYS A 326 19.03 6.28 -0.79
CA CYS A 326 18.70 6.42 0.63
C CYS A 326 19.68 7.40 1.31
N PRO A 327 19.25 8.63 1.66
CA PRO A 327 20.14 9.59 2.34
C PRO A 327 20.64 9.05 3.68
N ILE A 328 21.95 9.15 3.92
CA ILE A 328 22.58 8.68 5.17
C ILE A 328 22.00 9.42 6.38
N SER A 329 21.69 10.70 6.23
CA SER A 329 21.10 11.55 7.27
C SER A 329 19.76 11.02 7.77
N ASP A 330 18.98 10.35 6.91
CA ASP A 330 17.64 9.87 7.26
C ASP A 330 17.70 8.81 8.34
N PHE A 331 18.74 7.95 8.33
CA PHE A 331 18.89 6.91 9.34
C PHE A 331 18.94 7.52 10.74
N SER A 332 19.89 8.42 10.98
CA SER A 332 20.05 9.03 12.30
C SER A 332 18.88 9.93 12.68
N ALA A 333 18.29 10.64 11.72
CA ALA A 333 17.15 11.52 11.95
C ALA A 333 15.87 10.74 12.31
N LEU A 334 15.61 9.60 11.66
CA LEU A 334 14.36 8.86 11.78
C LEU A 334 14.43 7.66 12.75
N THR A 335 15.63 7.23 13.16
CA THR A 335 15.82 6.17 14.18
C THR A 335 16.32 6.71 15.52
N GLY A 336 16.97 7.89 15.53
CA GLY A 336 17.64 8.46 16.69
C GLY A 336 19.00 7.80 17.02
N LEU A 337 19.47 6.88 16.17
CA LEU A 337 20.67 6.07 16.38
C LEU A 337 21.89 6.63 15.62
N PRO A 338 23.11 6.43 16.14
CA PRO A 338 24.33 6.76 15.41
C PRO A 338 24.63 5.72 14.33
N LEU A 339 25.29 6.14 13.24
CA LEU A 339 25.69 5.25 12.14
C LEU A 339 26.60 4.09 12.57
N SER A 340 27.29 4.22 13.70
CA SER A 340 28.16 3.16 14.25
C SER A 340 27.41 1.87 14.57
N VAL A 341 26.08 1.91 14.76
CA VAL A 341 25.28 0.70 15.01
C VAL A 341 25.11 -0.17 13.76
N ILE A 342 25.31 0.41 12.58
CA ILE A 342 25.05 -0.24 11.28
C ILE A 342 26.28 -0.26 10.36
N SER A 343 27.46 0.12 10.86
CA SER A 343 28.69 0.14 10.06
C SER A 343 29.14 -1.27 9.60
N GLY A 344 28.99 -2.27 10.46
CA GLY A 344 29.29 -3.67 10.13
C GLY A 344 28.37 -4.21 9.03
N PRO A 345 27.03 -4.20 9.24
CA PRO A 345 26.05 -4.56 8.23
C PRO A 345 26.22 -3.85 6.88
N LEU A 346 26.49 -2.54 6.88
CA LEU A 346 26.72 -1.79 5.64
C LEU A 346 27.97 -2.25 4.89
N ALA A 347 29.08 -2.47 5.60
CA ALA A 347 30.33 -2.94 4.98
C ALA A 347 30.13 -4.33 4.37
N GLU A 348 29.37 -5.20 5.05
CA GLU A 348 29.02 -6.53 4.52
C GLU A 348 28.11 -6.42 3.28
N ALA A 349 27.11 -5.55 3.31
CA ALA A 349 26.20 -5.32 2.17
C ALA A 349 26.96 -4.79 0.94
N GLU A 350 27.92 -3.88 1.13
CA GLU A 350 28.79 -3.38 0.06
C GLU A 350 29.73 -4.48 -0.46
N HIS A 351 30.37 -5.25 0.43
CA HIS A 351 31.21 -6.38 0.05
C HIS A 351 30.44 -7.44 -0.76
N LYS A 352 29.19 -7.72 -0.40
CA LYS A 352 28.27 -8.60 -1.14
C LYS A 352 27.71 -7.96 -2.43
N GLN A 353 28.04 -6.69 -2.71
CA GLN A 353 27.57 -5.89 -3.83
C GLN A 353 26.04 -5.70 -3.86
N LEU A 354 25.40 -5.74 -2.69
CA LEU A 354 23.97 -5.49 -2.54
C LEU A 354 23.69 -3.98 -2.44
N LEU A 355 24.63 -3.21 -1.91
CA LEU A 355 24.59 -1.75 -1.83
C LEU A 355 25.84 -1.13 -2.47
N THR A 356 25.71 0.12 -2.89
CA THR A 356 26.83 1.03 -3.15
C THR A 356 26.79 2.14 -2.11
N LEU A 357 27.91 2.38 -1.41
CA LEU A 357 28.01 3.42 -0.40
C LEU A 357 28.65 4.67 -1.02
N SER A 358 27.98 5.82 -0.89
CA SER A 358 28.48 7.13 -1.35
C SER A 358 28.54 8.12 -0.18
N PRO A 359 29.29 9.24 -0.28
CA PRO A 359 29.48 10.22 0.80
C PRO A 359 28.21 10.89 1.37
N GLY A 360 27.01 10.61 0.85
CA GLY A 360 25.75 11.16 1.36
C GLY A 360 24.53 10.24 1.23
N HIS A 361 24.65 9.10 0.55
CA HIS A 361 23.54 8.18 0.38
C HIS A 361 24.04 6.74 0.20
N TRP A 362 23.16 5.78 0.49
CA TRP A 362 23.28 4.39 0.08
C TRP A 362 22.36 4.13 -1.10
N GLN A 363 22.86 3.41 -2.11
CA GLN A 363 22.08 3.03 -3.28
C GLN A 363 21.96 1.52 -3.32
N ILE A 364 20.74 1.00 -3.44
CA ILE A 364 20.52 -0.42 -3.71
C ILE A 364 20.98 -0.73 -5.14
N THR A 365 21.77 -1.81 -5.29
CA THR A 365 22.19 -2.27 -6.61
C THR A 365 21.09 -3.13 -7.25
N ALA A 366 21.18 -3.40 -8.55
CA ALA A 366 20.28 -4.36 -9.20
C ALA A 366 20.34 -5.76 -8.55
N LYS A 367 21.52 -6.16 -8.04
CA LYS A 367 21.70 -7.39 -7.27
C LYS A 367 21.01 -7.28 -5.91
N GLY A 368 21.18 -6.18 -5.20
CA GLY A 368 20.52 -5.91 -3.91
C GLY A 368 19.00 -5.97 -4.03
N ALA A 369 18.42 -5.36 -5.07
CA ALA A 369 16.98 -5.38 -5.30
C ALA A 369 16.45 -6.80 -5.55
N ARG A 370 17.21 -7.63 -6.29
CA ARG A 370 16.85 -9.04 -6.54
C ARG A 370 16.94 -9.90 -5.28
N TYR A 371 17.93 -9.64 -4.43
CA TYR A 371 18.18 -10.36 -3.17
C TYR A 371 17.84 -9.50 -1.95
N LEU A 372 16.70 -8.80 -2.01
CA LEU A 372 16.33 -7.81 -0.99
C LEU A 372 16.24 -8.44 0.41
N ASN A 373 15.69 -9.66 0.52
CA ASN A 373 15.62 -10.35 1.81
C ASN A 373 17.00 -10.66 2.40
N ASP A 374 17.96 -11.07 1.56
CA ASP A 374 19.34 -11.31 2.00
C ASP A 374 20.04 -10.02 2.42
N LEU A 375 19.70 -8.89 1.78
CA LEU A 375 20.17 -7.57 2.21
C LEU A 375 19.58 -7.17 3.56
N LEU A 376 18.27 -7.36 3.75
CA LEU A 376 17.57 -6.93 4.97
C LEU A 376 17.96 -7.75 6.19
N THR A 377 18.26 -9.04 6.03
CA THR A 377 18.70 -9.90 7.15
C THR A 377 20.04 -9.48 7.75
N LEU A 378 20.85 -8.67 7.05
CA LEU A 378 22.09 -8.11 7.60
C LEU A 378 21.83 -7.10 8.74
N PHE A 379 20.60 -6.57 8.84
CA PHE A 379 20.23 -5.53 9.80
C PHE A 379 19.33 -6.02 10.93
N ILE A 380 19.14 -7.35 11.04
CA ILE A 380 18.54 -8.05 12.19
C ILE A 380 19.66 -8.34 13.18
#